data_AF-A0AAW1L9B3-F1
#
_entry.id   AF-A0AAW1L9B3-F1
#
_cell.length_a   1.000
_cell.length_b   1.000
_cell.length_c   1.000
_cell.angle_alpha   90.00
_cell.angle_beta   90.00
_cell.angle_gamma   90.00
#
_symmetry.space_group_name_H-M   'P 1'
#
loop_
_entity.id
_entity.type
_entity.pdbx_description
1 polymer ?
#
loop_
_entity_poly.entity_id
_entity_poly.type
_entity_poly.pdbx_seq_one_letter_code
_entity_poly.pdbx_strand_id
1 'polypeptide(L)'
;MELILFTSRIGQAISAEMQIVFFFATFICLTISAPTVEDAGIANDIADFLEIIPIEKIKKIAIQHLHDDPEFQAAIQYIKSPEFVAMMAELHTQPEIMELKDFLRAAGINLDKYGGIFCSFLQEVNVTTDHKVKSLKKFVDDVKNIMPMAKLIQTFDVKMSSSPAFKEFYTKISSDVAHKLISKVRALPIFQRIIAEFNNMGVDLNRYFKIAYAVFGWEDDIPQ
;
A
#
# COMPACT_ATOMS: atom_id res chain seq x y z
N MET A 1 4.66 -12.21 32.02
CA MET A 1 6.06 -12.50 31.64
C MET A 1 6.17 -12.86 30.15
N GLU A 2 5.16 -13.50 29.54
CA GLU A 2 5.12 -13.79 28.10
C GLU A 2 4.95 -12.55 27.20
N LEU A 3 4.22 -11.52 27.63
CA LEU A 3 4.03 -10.29 26.86
C LEU A 3 5.34 -9.51 26.62
N ILE A 4 6.28 -9.58 27.57
CA ILE A 4 7.59 -8.89 27.50
C ILE A 4 8.57 -9.68 26.62
N LEU A 5 8.44 -11.01 26.58
CA LEU A 5 9.21 -11.87 25.70
C LEU A 5 8.69 -11.82 24.25
N PHE A 6 7.38 -11.60 24.07
CA PHE A 6 6.75 -11.34 22.78
C PHE A 6 7.24 -10.00 22.19
N THR A 7 7.20 -8.91 22.95
CA THR A 7 7.72 -7.61 22.51
C THR A 7 9.23 -7.62 22.24
N SER A 8 9.99 -8.42 22.99
CA SER A 8 11.45 -8.58 22.80
C SER A 8 11.81 -9.38 21.54
N ARG A 9 11.09 -10.46 21.21
CA ARG A 9 11.33 -11.26 20.00
C ARG A 9 10.90 -10.52 18.73
N ILE A 10 9.79 -9.79 18.84
CA ILE A 10 9.26 -8.91 17.80
C ILE A 10 10.28 -7.79 17.53
N GLY A 11 10.80 -7.11 18.55
CA GLY A 11 11.74 -5.99 18.38
C GLY A 11 13.06 -6.30 17.64
N GLN A 12 13.53 -7.56 17.63
CA GLN A 12 14.78 -7.93 16.97
C GLN A 12 14.62 -8.46 15.53
N ALA A 13 13.49 -9.10 15.20
CA ALA A 13 13.17 -9.49 13.82
C ALA A 13 12.65 -8.31 12.98
N ILE A 14 12.15 -7.26 13.65
CA ILE A 14 11.43 -6.15 13.03
C ILE A 14 12.33 -5.03 12.48
N SER A 15 13.57 -4.89 12.94
CA SER A 15 14.30 -3.62 12.73
C SER A 15 14.86 -3.41 11.31
N ALA A 16 14.88 -4.43 10.45
CA ALA A 16 15.40 -4.30 9.08
C ALA A 16 14.34 -4.54 8.00
N GLU A 17 13.35 -5.40 8.24
CA GLU A 17 12.36 -5.78 7.22
C GLU A 17 11.03 -5.01 7.34
N MET A 18 10.74 -4.38 8.48
CA MET A 18 9.53 -3.57 8.68
C MET A 18 9.52 -2.23 7.90
N GLN A 19 10.62 -1.91 7.22
CA GLN A 19 10.78 -0.74 6.34
C GLN A 19 9.81 -0.74 5.14
N ILE A 20 9.20 -1.89 4.88
CA ILE A 20 8.50 -2.23 3.65
C ILE A 20 6.96 -2.27 3.86
N VAL A 21 6.48 -2.48 5.10
CA VAL A 21 5.03 -2.55 5.42
C VAL A 21 4.33 -1.22 5.27
N PHE A 22 4.98 -0.16 5.75
CA PHE A 22 4.50 1.21 5.60
C PHE A 22 4.60 1.71 4.16
N PHE A 23 5.09 0.90 3.23
CA PHE A 23 5.08 1.20 1.81
C PHE A 23 3.86 0.57 1.11
N PHE A 24 3.32 -0.57 1.56
CA PHE A 24 2.22 -1.25 0.84
C PHE A 24 0.84 -1.14 1.46
N ALA A 25 0.74 -0.96 2.78
CA ALA A 25 -0.51 -0.49 3.38
C ALA A 25 -0.93 0.91 2.86
N THR A 26 0.02 1.62 2.26
CA THR A 26 -0.05 3.04 1.85
C THR A 26 0.08 3.26 0.34
N PHE A 27 0.71 2.39 -0.46
CA PHE A 27 0.74 2.58 -1.93
C PHE A 27 -0.61 2.31 -2.61
N ILE A 28 -1.52 1.57 -1.95
CA ILE A 28 -2.93 1.49 -2.38
C ILE A 28 -3.74 2.74 -1.97
N CYS A 29 -3.22 3.59 -1.06
CA CYS A 29 -3.98 4.70 -0.48
C CYS A 29 -3.44 6.13 -0.69
N LEU A 30 -2.18 6.40 -1.02
CA LEU A 30 -1.63 7.74 -0.74
C LEU A 30 -1.20 8.56 -1.95
N THR A 31 -2.17 9.28 -2.52
CA THR A 31 -1.96 10.65 -3.01
C THR A 31 -3.12 11.53 -2.50
N ILE A 32 -2.91 12.84 -2.48
CA ILE A 32 -3.45 13.78 -1.47
C ILE A 32 -4.94 14.10 -1.65
N SER A 33 -5.74 13.83 -0.62
CA SER A 33 -6.75 14.75 -0.04
C SER A 33 -7.31 14.12 1.24
N ALA A 34 -7.19 14.83 2.37
CA ALA A 34 -7.54 14.41 3.73
C ALA A 34 -8.76 13.47 3.80
N PRO A 35 -8.71 12.36 4.54
CA PRO A 35 -9.82 11.42 4.59
C PRO A 35 -11.02 12.06 5.29
N THR A 36 -12.19 11.99 4.66
CA THR A 36 -13.47 12.10 5.36
C THR A 36 -13.67 10.77 6.05
N VAL A 37 -12.97 10.56 7.16
CA VAL A 37 -13.36 9.50 8.09
C VAL A 37 -14.57 10.05 8.82
N GLU A 38 -15.69 9.33 8.75
CA GLU A 38 -16.95 9.76 9.37
C GLU A 38 -16.83 9.82 10.91
N ASP A 39 -15.81 9.17 11.47
CA ASP A 39 -15.34 9.36 12.84
C ASP A 39 -14.13 10.32 12.85
N ALA A 40 -14.35 11.53 13.38
CA ALA A 40 -13.33 12.58 13.47
C ALA A 40 -12.08 12.14 14.25
N GLY A 41 -12.18 11.15 15.16
CA GLY A 41 -11.05 10.66 15.96
C GLY A 41 -10.00 9.96 15.10
N ILE A 42 -10.41 8.93 14.37
CA ILE A 42 -9.51 8.18 13.48
C ILE A 42 -9.09 8.99 12.25
N ALA A 43 -9.90 9.96 11.79
CA ALA A 43 -9.49 10.91 10.73
C ALA A 43 -8.20 11.66 11.11
N ASN A 44 -8.17 12.21 12.32
CA ASN A 44 -7.02 12.95 12.84
C ASN A 44 -5.83 12.03 13.06
N ASP A 45 -6.05 10.81 13.56
CA ASP A 45 -4.95 9.86 13.76
C ASP A 45 -4.30 9.44 12.44
N ILE A 46 -5.08 9.25 11.38
CA ILE A 46 -4.56 8.97 10.03
C ILE A 46 -3.83 10.20 9.48
N ALA A 47 -4.35 11.41 9.69
CA ALA A 47 -3.73 12.66 9.23
C ALA A 47 -2.30 12.81 9.75
N ASP A 48 -2.02 12.44 11.01
CA ASP A 48 -0.67 12.48 11.58
C ASP A 48 0.34 11.60 10.81
N PHE A 49 -0.10 10.46 10.27
CA PHE A 49 0.75 9.65 9.39
C PHE A 49 0.96 10.32 8.03
N LEU A 50 -0.07 10.96 7.48
CA LEU A 50 0.02 11.65 6.18
C LEU A 50 0.99 12.83 6.22
N GLU A 51 1.06 13.55 7.33
CA GLU A 51 2.00 14.67 7.50
C GLU A 51 3.47 14.22 7.50
N ILE A 52 3.74 12.99 7.96
CA ILE A 52 5.08 12.43 8.02
C ILE A 52 5.54 11.98 6.64
N ILE A 53 4.62 11.53 5.79
CA ILE A 53 4.97 10.99 4.48
C ILE A 53 5.36 12.15 3.54
N PRO A 54 6.57 12.12 2.95
CA PRO A 54 7.07 13.24 2.16
C PRO A 54 6.49 13.24 0.74
N ILE A 55 5.17 13.40 0.60
CA ILE A 55 4.45 13.27 -0.68
C ILE A 55 5.04 14.17 -1.77
N GLU A 56 5.38 15.41 -1.43
CA GLU A 56 5.97 16.34 -2.40
C GLU A 56 7.38 15.91 -2.87
N LYS A 57 8.15 15.19 -2.04
CA LYS A 57 9.41 14.59 -2.49
C LYS A 57 9.16 13.37 -3.37
N ILE A 58 8.17 12.54 -3.04
CA ILE A 58 7.78 11.38 -3.86
C ILE A 58 7.34 11.84 -5.26
N LYS A 59 6.51 12.88 -5.35
CA LYS A 59 6.11 13.49 -6.64
C LYS A 59 7.32 13.97 -7.44
N LYS A 60 8.28 14.65 -6.79
CA LYS A 60 9.51 15.09 -7.45
C LYS A 60 10.33 13.92 -7.99
N ILE A 61 10.49 12.85 -7.21
CA ILE A 61 11.15 11.62 -7.66
C ILE A 61 10.41 11.03 -8.87
N ALA A 62 9.08 10.90 -8.82
CA ALA A 62 8.30 10.40 -9.94
C ALA A 62 8.49 11.24 -11.22
N ILE A 63 8.47 12.58 -11.10
CA ILE A 63 8.71 13.49 -12.23
C ILE A 63 10.13 13.33 -12.79
N GLN A 64 11.15 13.16 -11.92
CA GLN A 64 12.52 12.90 -12.35
C GLN A 64 12.62 11.59 -13.14
N HIS A 65 12.04 10.49 -12.65
CA HIS A 65 12.01 9.24 -13.41
C HIS A 65 11.22 9.34 -14.71
N LEU A 66 10.13 10.12 -14.75
CA LEU A 66 9.41 10.38 -16.00
C LEU A 66 10.28 11.10 -17.04
N HIS A 67 11.26 11.89 -16.62
CA HIS A 67 12.16 12.60 -17.52
C HIS A 67 13.38 11.75 -17.89
N ASP A 68 14.00 11.09 -16.92
CA ASP A 68 15.36 10.55 -17.03
C ASP A 68 15.45 9.01 -17.09
N ASP A 69 14.35 8.28 -16.83
CA ASP A 69 14.36 6.82 -16.70
C ASP A 69 13.48 6.14 -17.77
N PRO A 70 14.08 5.68 -18.89
CA PRO A 70 13.35 5.03 -19.96
C PRO A 70 12.59 3.75 -19.55
N GLU A 71 13.09 3.02 -18.56
CA GLU A 71 12.41 1.81 -18.06
C GLU A 71 11.17 2.16 -17.23
N PHE A 72 11.26 3.24 -16.44
CA PHE A 72 10.12 3.80 -15.72
C PHE A 72 9.07 4.36 -16.67
N GLN A 73 9.49 5.11 -17.69
CA GLN A 73 8.60 5.59 -18.74
C GLN A 73 7.83 4.44 -19.41
N ALA A 74 8.52 3.34 -19.76
CA ALA A 74 7.89 2.17 -20.35
C ALA A 74 6.91 1.47 -19.40
N ALA A 75 7.23 1.42 -18.09
CA ALA A 75 6.32 0.92 -17.06
C ALA A 75 5.05 1.78 -16.94
N ILE A 76 5.19 3.11 -16.88
CA ILE A 76 4.04 4.03 -16.82
C ILE A 76 3.19 3.96 -18.09
N GLN A 77 3.82 3.89 -19.28
CA GLN A 77 3.11 3.68 -20.54
C GLN A 77 2.29 2.39 -20.53
N TYR A 78 2.84 1.30 -19.98
CA TYR A 78 2.12 0.03 -19.85
C TYR A 78 0.97 0.11 -18.85
N ILE A 79 1.16 0.71 -17.67
CA ILE A 79 0.11 0.89 -16.65
C ILE A 79 -1.05 1.71 -17.22
N LYS A 80 -0.78 2.63 -18.15
CA LYS A 80 -1.79 3.42 -18.86
C LYS A 80 -2.42 2.72 -20.05
N SER A 81 -1.95 1.53 -20.43
CA SER A 81 -2.43 0.83 -21.62
C SER A 81 -3.86 0.29 -21.45
N PRO A 82 -4.61 0.11 -22.56
CA PRO A 82 -5.93 -0.53 -22.50
C PRO A 82 -5.92 -1.91 -21.86
N GLU A 83 -4.81 -2.65 -22.00
CA GLU A 83 -4.61 -3.97 -21.39
C GLU A 83 -4.63 -3.89 -19.87
N PHE A 84 -3.81 -3.01 -19.28
CA PHE A 84 -3.73 -2.86 -17.84
C PHE A 84 -5.03 -2.26 -17.26
N VAL A 85 -5.64 -1.31 -17.97
CA VAL A 85 -6.95 -0.74 -17.60
C VAL A 85 -8.04 -1.82 -17.59
N ALA A 86 -8.05 -2.73 -18.57
CA ALA A 86 -9.00 -3.83 -18.61
C ALA A 86 -8.80 -4.80 -17.43
N MET A 87 -7.55 -5.09 -17.04
CA MET A 87 -7.26 -5.91 -15.86
C MET A 87 -7.79 -5.28 -14.57
N MET A 88 -7.60 -3.98 -14.38
CA MET A 88 -8.15 -3.27 -13.22
C MET A 88 -9.68 -3.22 -13.23
N ALA A 89 -10.30 -3.09 -14.41
CA ALA A 89 -11.75 -3.15 -14.55
C ALA A 89 -12.30 -4.55 -14.19
N GLU A 90 -11.65 -5.62 -14.66
CA GLU A 90 -12.00 -7.01 -14.32
C GLU A 90 -11.89 -7.24 -12.81
N LEU A 91 -10.82 -6.76 -12.16
CA LEU A 91 -10.65 -6.83 -10.72
C LEU A 91 -11.82 -6.15 -9.98
N HIS A 92 -12.22 -4.95 -10.41
CA HIS A 92 -13.30 -4.20 -9.77
C HIS A 92 -14.68 -4.85 -9.88
N THR A 93 -14.88 -5.78 -10.82
CA THR A 93 -16.14 -6.56 -10.93
C THR A 93 -16.22 -7.75 -9.99
N GLN A 94 -15.13 -8.12 -9.31
CA GLN A 94 -15.10 -9.30 -8.44
C GLN A 94 -15.87 -9.04 -7.13
N PRO A 95 -16.76 -9.96 -6.70
CA PRO A 95 -17.52 -9.80 -5.46
C PRO A 95 -16.62 -9.70 -4.22
N GLU A 96 -15.48 -10.39 -4.19
CA GLU A 96 -14.51 -10.33 -3.10
C GLU A 96 -13.91 -8.92 -2.93
N ILE A 97 -13.75 -8.19 -4.04
CA ILE A 97 -13.28 -6.80 -4.01
C ILE A 97 -14.36 -5.88 -3.46
N MET A 98 -15.63 -6.11 -3.79
CA MET A 98 -16.75 -5.35 -3.22
C MET A 98 -16.87 -5.60 -1.70
N GLU A 99 -16.80 -6.88 -1.28
CA GLU A 99 -16.80 -7.26 0.15
C GLU A 99 -15.66 -6.57 0.92
N LEU A 100 -14.44 -6.59 0.37
CA LEU A 100 -13.29 -5.94 0.99
C LEU A 100 -13.47 -4.41 1.05
N LYS A 101 -13.96 -3.78 -0.02
CA LYS A 101 -14.23 -2.34 -0.05
C LYS A 101 -15.24 -1.92 1.01
N ASP A 102 -16.33 -2.67 1.16
CA ASP A 102 -17.37 -2.34 2.14
C ASP A 102 -16.87 -2.53 3.57
N PHE A 103 -16.12 -3.59 3.83
CA PHE A 103 -15.46 -3.81 5.13
C PHE A 103 -14.51 -2.66 5.49
N LEU A 104 -13.66 -2.25 4.55
CA LEU A 104 -12.70 -1.17 4.74
C LEU A 104 -13.40 0.18 4.89
N ARG A 105 -14.47 0.43 4.12
CA ARG A 105 -15.27 1.66 4.24
C ARG A 105 -15.89 1.77 5.62
N ALA A 106 -16.42 0.68 6.15
CA ALA A 106 -16.93 0.62 7.52
C ALA A 106 -15.82 0.79 8.58
N ALA A 107 -14.55 0.57 8.23
CA ALA A 107 -13.40 0.86 9.08
C ALA A 107 -12.83 2.28 8.87
N GLY A 108 -13.48 3.12 8.07
CA GLY A 108 -13.02 4.48 7.75
C GLY A 108 -12.05 4.58 6.57
N ILE A 109 -11.84 3.49 5.81
CA ILE A 109 -10.95 3.44 4.65
C ILE A 109 -11.78 3.36 3.36
N ASN A 110 -11.79 4.43 2.58
CA ASN A 110 -12.49 4.46 1.29
C ASN A 110 -11.53 4.21 0.11
N LEU A 111 -11.43 2.95 -0.35
CA LEU A 111 -10.56 2.56 -1.46
C LEU A 111 -10.86 3.27 -2.79
N ASP A 112 -12.12 3.63 -3.07
CA ASP A 112 -12.50 4.28 -4.32
C ASP A 112 -11.93 5.71 -4.42
N LYS A 113 -11.88 6.41 -3.28
CA LYS A 113 -11.27 7.74 -3.20
C LYS A 113 -9.79 7.68 -3.61
N TYR A 114 -9.06 6.66 -3.17
CA TYR A 114 -7.63 6.55 -3.43
C TYR A 114 -7.33 6.13 -4.87
N GLY A 115 -8.13 5.22 -5.43
CA GLY A 115 -8.05 4.86 -6.84
C GLY A 115 -8.25 6.06 -7.76
N GLY A 116 -9.17 6.97 -7.42
CA GLY A 116 -9.40 8.20 -8.18
C GLY A 116 -8.17 9.11 -8.28
N ILE A 117 -7.43 9.29 -7.19
CA ILE A 117 -6.28 10.22 -7.18
C ILE A 117 -5.11 9.65 -7.99
N PHE A 118 -4.86 8.33 -7.91
CA PHE A 118 -3.89 7.67 -8.77
C PHE A 118 -4.24 7.81 -10.25
N CYS A 119 -5.52 7.61 -10.61
CA CYS A 119 -6.01 7.80 -11.97
C CYS A 119 -5.83 9.26 -12.44
N SER A 120 -6.13 10.25 -11.59
CA SER A 120 -5.92 11.67 -11.91
C SER A 120 -4.44 11.98 -12.17
N PHE A 121 -3.54 11.50 -11.31
CA PHE A 121 -2.10 11.67 -11.53
C PHE A 121 -1.66 11.05 -12.86
N LEU A 122 -2.11 9.82 -13.16
CA LEU A 122 -1.77 9.17 -14.43
C LEU A 122 -2.33 9.92 -15.64
N GLN A 123 -3.50 10.55 -15.55
CA GLN A 123 -4.08 11.32 -16.65
C GLN A 123 -3.21 12.53 -17.03
N GLU A 124 -2.58 13.18 -16.07
CA GLU A 124 -1.71 14.34 -16.29
C GLU A 124 -0.36 13.98 -16.93
N VAL A 125 0.05 12.72 -16.83
CA VAL A 125 1.35 12.24 -17.34
C VAL A 125 1.24 11.85 -18.82
N ASN A 126 1.89 12.61 -19.71
CA ASN A 126 2.07 12.20 -21.10
C ASN A 126 3.42 11.50 -21.27
N VAL A 127 3.40 10.19 -21.56
CA VAL A 127 4.60 9.40 -21.81
C VAL A 127 4.40 8.56 -23.06
N THR A 128 5.39 8.59 -23.95
CA THR A 128 5.46 7.73 -25.13
C THR A 128 6.93 7.38 -25.34
N THR A 129 7.22 6.09 -25.36
CA THR A 129 8.57 5.55 -25.50
C THR A 129 8.54 4.22 -26.26
N ASP A 130 9.60 3.98 -27.01
CA ASP A 130 9.82 2.72 -27.72
C ASP A 130 10.56 1.68 -26.85
N HIS A 131 11.00 2.06 -25.64
CA HIS A 131 11.63 1.15 -24.69
C HIS A 131 10.71 -0.02 -24.34
N LYS A 132 11.30 -1.23 -24.30
CA LYS A 132 10.56 -2.48 -24.06
C LYS A 132 10.73 -3.02 -22.64
N VAL A 133 11.85 -2.71 -21.99
CA VAL A 133 12.09 -3.08 -20.61
C VAL A 133 11.28 -2.13 -19.73
N LYS A 134 10.40 -2.69 -18.90
CA LYS A 134 9.56 -1.96 -17.95
C LYS A 134 10.12 -2.18 -16.56
N SER A 135 10.40 -1.11 -15.81
CA SER A 135 10.92 -1.24 -14.45
C SER A 135 10.44 -0.08 -13.58
N LEU A 136 9.95 -0.41 -12.39
CA LEU A 136 9.65 0.54 -11.32
C LEU A 136 10.71 0.49 -10.21
N LYS A 137 11.72 -0.38 -10.35
CA LYS A 137 12.67 -0.70 -9.28
C LYS A 137 13.40 0.53 -8.76
N LYS A 138 14.01 1.33 -9.65
CA LYS A 138 14.77 2.53 -9.26
C LYS A 138 13.89 3.54 -8.54
N PHE A 139 12.70 3.81 -9.08
CA PHE A 139 11.69 4.65 -8.44
C PHE A 139 11.34 4.15 -7.03
N VAL A 140 11.06 2.85 -6.88
CA VAL A 140 10.72 2.25 -5.58
C VAL A 140 11.89 2.37 -4.60
N ASP A 141 13.14 2.16 -5.04
CA ASP A 141 14.31 2.30 -4.19
C ASP A 141 14.54 3.74 -3.75
N ASP A 142 14.40 4.71 -4.66
CA ASP A 142 14.56 6.14 -4.33
C ASP A 142 13.45 6.63 -3.39
N VAL A 143 12.21 6.16 -3.56
CA VAL A 143 11.15 6.46 -2.61
C VAL A 143 11.45 5.84 -1.24
N LYS A 144 11.88 4.57 -1.17
CA LYS A 144 12.26 3.93 0.11
C LYS A 144 13.32 4.73 0.86
N ASN A 145 14.31 5.27 0.15
CA ASN A 145 15.41 6.04 0.75
C ASN A 145 14.98 7.34 1.43
N ILE A 146 13.84 7.91 1.03
CA ILE A 146 13.31 9.16 1.62
C ILE A 146 12.23 8.91 2.67
N MET A 147 11.75 7.68 2.83
CA MET A 147 10.67 7.37 3.77
C MET A 147 11.17 7.47 5.23
N PRO A 148 10.53 8.27 6.09
CA PRO A 148 10.94 8.44 7.48
C PRO A 148 10.40 7.29 8.35
N MET A 149 10.90 6.08 8.09
CA MET A 149 10.42 4.83 8.71
C MET A 149 10.42 4.86 10.23
N ALA A 150 11.49 5.34 10.85
CA ALA A 150 11.57 5.45 12.30
C ALA A 150 10.47 6.35 12.88
N LYS A 151 10.12 7.43 12.17
CA LYS A 151 9.07 8.36 12.60
C LYS A 151 7.68 7.74 12.44
N LEU A 152 7.43 7.02 11.35
CA LEU A 152 6.17 6.29 11.14
C LEU A 152 5.93 5.25 12.23
N ILE A 153 6.97 4.49 12.60
CA ILE A 153 6.91 3.50 13.69
C ILE A 153 6.64 4.18 15.02
N GLN A 154 7.38 5.26 15.33
CA GLN A 154 7.14 6.03 16.56
C GLN A 154 5.70 6.54 16.63
N THR A 155 5.17 7.08 15.54
CA THR A 155 3.78 7.56 15.49
C THR A 155 2.80 6.42 15.70
N PHE A 156 3.05 5.25 15.10
CA PHE A 156 2.25 4.05 15.35
C PHE A 156 2.22 3.65 16.83
N ASP A 157 3.38 3.55 17.48
CA ASP A 157 3.47 3.17 18.89
C ASP A 157 2.75 4.19 19.80
N VAL A 158 2.89 5.48 19.50
CA VAL A 158 2.17 6.56 20.19
C VAL A 158 0.66 6.39 20.00
N LYS A 159 0.18 6.25 18.76
CA LYS A 159 -1.26 6.10 18.49
C LYS A 159 -1.84 4.83 19.11
N MET A 160 -1.12 3.71 19.03
CA MET A 160 -1.49 2.45 19.67
C MET A 160 -1.49 2.51 21.20
N SER A 161 -0.79 3.44 21.84
CA SER A 161 -0.81 3.58 23.30
C SER A 161 -1.82 4.63 23.77
N SER A 162 -1.94 5.76 23.05
CA SER A 162 -2.67 6.95 23.49
C SER A 162 -4.04 7.16 22.86
N SER A 163 -4.32 6.61 21.66
CA SER A 163 -5.61 6.83 20.97
C SER A 163 -6.53 5.60 21.03
N PRO A 164 -7.68 5.68 21.71
CA PRO A 164 -8.70 4.64 21.67
C PRO A 164 -9.25 4.41 20.25
N ALA A 165 -9.50 5.47 19.47
CA ALA A 165 -10.01 5.37 18.11
C ALA A 165 -9.03 4.62 17.19
N PHE A 166 -7.72 4.92 17.29
CA PHE A 166 -6.71 4.21 16.53
C PHE A 166 -6.59 2.73 16.94
N LYS A 167 -6.70 2.41 18.24
CA LYS A 167 -6.71 1.02 18.71
C LYS A 167 -7.88 0.23 18.16
N GLU A 168 -9.09 0.82 18.16
CA GLU A 168 -10.29 0.19 17.60
C GLU A 168 -10.14 -0.03 16.09
N PHE A 169 -9.69 1.00 15.37
CA PHE A 169 -9.36 0.91 13.95
C PHE A 169 -8.37 -0.23 13.67
N TYR A 170 -7.23 -0.24 14.36
CA TYR A 170 -6.21 -1.26 14.20
C TYR A 170 -6.75 -2.66 14.50
N THR A 171 -7.53 -2.82 15.58
CA THR A 171 -8.18 -4.09 15.95
C THR A 171 -9.09 -4.60 14.83
N LYS A 172 -9.84 -3.70 14.18
CA LYS A 172 -10.72 -4.06 13.08
C LYS A 172 -9.93 -4.52 11.86
N ILE A 173 -8.93 -3.75 11.41
CA ILE A 173 -8.16 -4.08 10.20
C ILE A 173 -7.18 -5.25 10.38
N SER A 174 -6.79 -5.58 11.61
CA SER A 174 -5.96 -6.75 11.96
C SER A 174 -6.77 -8.00 12.34
N SER A 175 -8.10 -7.94 12.23
CA SER A 175 -8.98 -9.07 12.60
C SER A 175 -8.90 -10.24 11.61
N ASP A 176 -9.30 -11.44 12.07
CA ASP A 176 -9.48 -12.62 11.21
C ASP A 176 -10.45 -12.38 10.04
N VAL A 177 -11.44 -11.50 10.24
CA VAL A 177 -12.37 -11.12 9.18
C VAL A 177 -11.63 -10.38 8.07
N ALA A 178 -10.79 -9.40 8.44
CA ALA A 178 -9.94 -8.69 7.48
C ALA A 178 -8.97 -9.65 6.78
N HIS A 179 -8.33 -10.57 7.54
CA HIS A 179 -7.44 -11.57 6.97
C HIS A 179 -8.15 -12.42 5.90
N LYS A 180 -9.33 -12.98 6.22
CA LYS A 180 -10.11 -13.81 5.30
C LYS A 180 -10.51 -13.05 4.03
N LEU A 181 -10.93 -11.79 4.14
CA LEU A 181 -11.29 -10.97 2.98
C LEU A 181 -10.09 -10.70 2.08
N ILE A 182 -8.93 -10.35 2.67
CA ILE A 182 -7.70 -10.14 1.92
C ILE A 182 -7.23 -11.43 1.25
N SER A 183 -7.29 -12.57 1.96
CA SER A 183 -6.89 -13.87 1.42
C SER A 183 -7.79 -14.31 0.26
N LYS A 184 -9.11 -14.06 0.34
CA LYS A 184 -10.04 -14.26 -0.80
C LYS A 184 -9.62 -13.43 -2.02
N VAL A 185 -9.35 -12.13 -1.83
CA VAL A 185 -8.91 -11.24 -2.91
C VAL A 185 -7.58 -11.71 -3.50
N ARG A 186 -6.61 -12.08 -2.65
CA ARG A 186 -5.32 -12.59 -3.09
C ARG A 186 -5.46 -13.88 -3.89
N ALA A 187 -6.42 -14.75 -3.57
CA ALA A 187 -6.64 -15.99 -4.32
C ALA A 187 -7.23 -15.78 -5.72
N LEU A 188 -7.72 -14.58 -6.06
CA LEU A 188 -8.31 -14.31 -7.38
C LEU A 188 -7.28 -14.43 -8.50
N PRO A 189 -7.60 -15.14 -9.61
CA PRO A 189 -6.70 -15.23 -10.76
C PRO A 189 -6.31 -13.86 -11.33
N ILE A 190 -7.25 -12.92 -11.39
CA ILE A 190 -6.98 -11.56 -11.87
C ILE A 190 -6.02 -10.80 -10.93
N PHE A 191 -6.13 -11.00 -9.62
CA PHE A 191 -5.22 -10.38 -8.67
C PHE A 191 -3.81 -10.96 -8.77
N GLN A 192 -3.69 -12.27 -8.97
CA GLN A 192 -2.41 -12.94 -9.23
C GLN A 192 -1.75 -12.48 -10.53
N ARG A 193 -2.53 -12.22 -11.58
CA ARG A 193 -2.02 -11.59 -12.81
C ARG A 193 -1.46 -10.19 -12.55
N ILE A 194 -2.16 -9.37 -11.76
CA ILE A 194 -1.66 -8.04 -11.37
C ILE A 194 -0.35 -8.14 -10.56
N ILE A 195 -0.26 -9.07 -9.61
CA ILE A 195 0.98 -9.36 -8.88
C ILE A 195 2.12 -9.69 -9.85
N ALA A 196 1.86 -10.57 -10.83
CA ALA A 196 2.86 -10.96 -11.81
C ALA A 196 3.36 -9.76 -12.63
N GLU A 197 2.49 -8.85 -13.05
CA GLU A 197 2.89 -7.61 -13.76
C GLU A 197 3.81 -6.73 -12.92
N PHE A 198 3.48 -6.51 -11.64
CA PHE A 198 4.33 -5.74 -10.74
C PHE A 198 5.68 -6.44 -10.48
N ASN A 199 5.68 -7.77 -10.32
CA ASN A 199 6.91 -8.55 -10.20
C ASN A 199 7.80 -8.41 -11.44
N ASN A 200 7.20 -8.47 -12.64
CA ASN A 200 7.91 -8.27 -13.92
C ASN A 200 8.50 -6.86 -14.05
N MET A 201 7.90 -5.87 -13.39
CA MET A 201 8.42 -4.49 -13.29
C MET A 201 9.37 -4.28 -12.10
N GLY A 202 9.81 -5.35 -11.42
CA GLY A 202 10.77 -5.28 -10.32
C GLY A 202 10.17 -4.91 -8.95
N VAL A 203 8.86 -5.09 -8.77
CA VAL A 203 8.14 -4.82 -7.52
C VAL A 203 7.50 -6.10 -6.98
N ASP A 204 8.15 -6.73 -6.00
CA ASP A 204 7.70 -7.99 -5.39
C ASP A 204 6.54 -7.79 -4.40
N LEU A 205 5.29 -7.82 -4.90
CA LEU A 205 4.07 -7.61 -4.08
C LEU A 205 3.94 -8.64 -2.96
N ASN A 206 4.39 -9.87 -3.18
CA ASN A 206 4.31 -10.94 -2.18
C ASN A 206 5.21 -10.67 -0.99
N ARG A 207 6.40 -10.13 -1.20
CA ARG A 207 7.25 -9.67 -0.09
C ARG A 207 6.54 -8.62 0.76
N TYR A 208 5.85 -7.67 0.14
CA TYR A 208 5.13 -6.64 0.88
C TYR A 208 3.94 -7.20 1.69
N PHE A 209 3.19 -8.16 1.13
CA PHE A 209 2.12 -8.85 1.87
C PHE A 209 2.65 -9.59 3.10
N LYS A 210 3.74 -10.34 2.96
CA LYS A 210 4.35 -11.09 4.08
C LYS A 210 4.67 -10.20 5.26
N ILE A 211 5.20 -9.01 5.00
CA ILE A 211 5.60 -8.13 6.08
C ILE A 211 4.37 -7.41 6.67
N ALA A 212 3.35 -7.10 5.86
CA ALA A 212 2.06 -6.63 6.37
C ALA A 212 1.38 -7.67 7.27
N TYR A 213 1.42 -8.94 6.89
CA TYR A 213 0.88 -10.05 7.68
C TYR A 213 1.62 -10.18 9.01
N ALA A 214 2.95 -10.05 9.00
CA ALA A 214 3.74 -10.03 10.24
C ALA A 214 3.33 -8.87 11.18
N VAL A 215 3.00 -7.70 10.64
CA VAL A 215 2.50 -6.56 11.43
C VAL A 215 1.10 -6.77 11.98
N PHE A 216 0.25 -7.52 11.28
CA PHE A 216 -1.09 -7.88 11.76
C PHE A 216 -1.12 -9.16 12.59
N GLY A 217 0.02 -9.86 12.71
CA GLY A 217 0.10 -11.15 13.40
C GLY A 217 -0.58 -12.30 12.64
N TRP A 218 -0.67 -12.21 11.31
CA TRP A 218 -1.28 -13.22 10.45
C TRP A 218 -0.25 -14.22 9.91
N GLU A 219 -0.71 -15.45 9.66
CA GLU A 219 0.03 -16.47 8.92
C GLU A 219 -0.29 -16.37 7.42
N ASP A 220 0.68 -16.69 6.55
CA ASP A 220 0.46 -16.64 5.10
C ASP A 220 -0.14 -17.97 4.63
N ASP A 221 -1.47 -17.99 4.45
CA ASP A 221 -2.23 -19.20 4.10
C ASP A 221 -2.18 -19.56 2.61
N ILE A 222 -1.50 -18.76 1.78
CA ILE A 222 -1.48 -18.94 0.32
C ILE A 222 -0.20 -19.69 -0.09
N PRO A 223 -0.31 -20.87 -0.75
CA PRO A 223 0.86 -21.59 -1.26
C PRO A 223 1.67 -20.70 -2.22
N GLN A 224 2.99 -20.66 -2.01
CA GLN A 224 3.93 -19.91 -2.84
C GLN A 224 4.19 -20.58 -4.19
#